data_AF-A0A814KTG1-F1
#
_entry.id   AF-A0A814KTG1-F1
#
_cell.length_a   1.000
_cell.length_b   1.000
_cell.length_c   1.000
_cell.angle_alpha   90.00
_cell.angle_beta   90.00
_cell.angle_gamma   90.00
#
_symmetry.space_group_name_H-M   'P 1'
#
loop_
_entity.id
_entity.type
_entity.pdbx_description
1 polymer ?
#
loop_
_entity_poly.entity_id
_entity_poly.type
_entity_poly.pdbx_seq_one_letter_code
_entity_poly.pdbx_strand_id
1 'polypeptide(L)' 'PNPDDPLVPEIARIYKTDKVSYNKNAKEWTQKYAMA' A
#
# COMPACT_ATOMS: atom_id res chain seq x y z
N PRO A 1 -13.70 1.02 -5.32
CA PRO A 1 -12.60 0.08 -4.99
C PRO A 1 -12.99 -0.81 -3.81
N ASN A 2 -13.22 -2.10 -4.08
CA ASN A 2 -13.82 -3.05 -3.14
C ASN A 2 -12.71 -3.64 -2.23
N PRO A 3 -12.84 -3.60 -0.90
CA PRO A 3 -11.80 -4.09 0.02
C PRO A 3 -11.57 -5.61 -0.04
N ASP A 4 -12.52 -6.38 -0.58
CA ASP A 4 -12.41 -7.85 -0.75
C ASP A 4 -11.69 -8.28 -2.04
N ASP A 5 -11.57 -7.38 -3.02
CA ASP A 5 -10.88 -7.65 -4.29
C ASP A 5 -9.75 -6.62 -4.48
N PRO A 6 -8.65 -6.79 -3.74
CA PRO A 6 -7.54 -5.87 -3.86
C PRO A 6 -6.95 -6.01 -5.26
N LEU A 7 -6.99 -4.90 -6.02
CA LEU A 7 -6.40 -4.79 -7.36
C LEU A 7 -4.96 -5.31 -7.43
N VAL A 8 -4.27 -5.34 -6.29
CA VAL A 8 -2.97 -5.98 -6.08
C VAL A 8 -3.01 -6.83 -4.79
N PRO A 9 -3.22 -8.17 -4.88
CA PRO A 9 -3.36 -9.03 -3.70
C PRO A 9 -2.11 -9.06 -2.80
N GLU A 10 -0.93 -8.84 -3.37
CA GLU A 10 0.32 -8.73 -2.61
C GLU A 10 0.30 -7.54 -1.63
N ILE A 11 -0.19 -6.37 -2.07
CA ILE A 11 -0.26 -5.17 -1.23
C ILE A 11 -1.26 -5.39 -0.09
N ALA A 12 -2.38 -6.07 -0.35
CA ALA A 12 -3.36 -6.41 0.68
C ALA A 12 -2.82 -7.41 1.70
N ARG A 13 -2.01 -8.38 1.27
CA ARG A 13 -1.34 -9.31 2.19
C ARG A 13 -0.41 -8.55 3.12
N ILE A 14 0.47 -7.71 2.57
CA ILE A 14 1.40 -6.88 3.35
C ILE A 14 0.64 -5.94 4.29
N TYR A 15 -0.46 -5.32 3.84
CA TYR A 15 -1.29 -4.48 4.71
C TYR A 15 -1.90 -5.25 5.90
N LYS A 16 -2.26 -6.53 5.71
CA LYS A 16 -2.82 -7.36 6.78
C LYS A 16 -1.75 -7.96 7.70
N THR A 17 -0.58 -8.31 7.19
CA THR A 17 0.49 -8.98 7.96
C THR A 17 1.54 -8.03 8.53
N ASP A 18 1.82 -6.92 7.85
CA ASP A 18 2.86 -5.95 8.21
C ASP A 18 2.49 -4.52 7.78
N LYS A 19 1.70 -3.87 8.65
CA LYS A 19 1.29 -2.47 8.48
C LYS A 19 2.46 -1.48 8.47
N VAL A 20 3.57 -1.79 9.15
CA VAL A 20 4.71 -0.86 9.25
C VAL A 20 5.41 -0.77 7.90
N SER A 21 5.71 -1.91 7.29
CA SER A 21 6.28 -1.96 5.93
C SER A 21 5.33 -1.38 4.88
N TYR A 22 4.03 -1.66 4.99
CA TYR A 22 3.02 -1.05 4.11
C TYR A 22 3.06 0.48 4.18
N ASN A 23 3.02 1.06 5.38
CA ASN A 23 3.01 2.51 5.56
C ASN A 23 4.30 3.17 5.07
N LYS A 24 5.45 2.53 5.27
CA LYS A 24 6.73 3.02 4.73
C LYS A 24 6.70 3.08 3.21
N ASN A 25 6.31 1.98 2.56
CA ASN A 25 6.21 1.91 1.11
C ASN A 25 5.19 2.92 0.56
N ALA A 26 4.01 3.02 1.18
CA ALA A 26 3.00 3.99 0.78
C ALA A 26 3.53 5.43 0.85
N LYS A 27 4.31 5.75 1.90
CA LYS A 27 4.91 7.08 2.05
C LYS A 27 5.96 7.36 0.96
N GLU A 28 6.84 6.42 0.66
CA GLU A 28 7.84 6.58 -0.42
C GLU A 28 7.19 6.76 -1.79
N TRP A 29 6.15 5.98 -2.10
CA TRP A 29 5.41 6.12 -3.36
C TRP A 29 4.68 7.45 -3.45
N THR A 30 4.08 7.91 -2.34
CA THR A 30 3.43 9.22 -2.27
C THR A 30 4.45 10.34 -2.50
N GLN A 31 5.64 10.25 -1.90
CA GLN A 31 6.72 11.22 -2.13
C GLN A 31 7.20 11.22 -3.57
N LYS A 32 7.30 10.05 -4.20
CA LYS A 32 7.87 9.91 -5.54
C LYS A 32 6.93 10.32 -6.67
N TYR A 33 5.63 10.08 -6.52
CA TYR A 33 4.67 10.23 -7.61
C TYR A 33 3.54 11.22 -7.33
N ALA A 34 3.35 11.63 -6.06
CA ALA A 34 2.22 12.46 -5.64
C ALA A 34 2.64 13.72 -4.85
N MET A 35 3.94 13.98 -4.71
CA MET A 35 4.41 15.30 -4.29
C MET A 35 4.67 16.15 -5.54
N ALA A 36 3.91 17.24 -5.66
CA ALA A 36 4.05 18.29 -6.66
C ALA A 36 5.08 19.33 -6.22
#